data_AF-A0A7Y5KQE5-F1
#
_entry.id   AF-A0A7Y5KQE5-F1
#
_cell.length_a   1.000
_cell.length_b   1.000
_cell.length_c   1.000
_cell.angle_alpha   90.00
_cell.angle_beta   90.00
_cell.angle_gamma   90.00
#
_symmetry.space_group_name_H-M   'P 1'
#
loop_
_entity.id
_entity.type
_entity.pdbx_description
1 polymer ?
#
loop_
_entity_poly.entity_id
_entity_poly.type
_entity_poly.pdbx_seq_one_letter_code
_entity_poly.pdbx_strand_id
1 'polypeptide(L)'
;MSDNCCECAGRPVGQQAPQCDDICLVNQCTSLAVTGSAKCVAGRCVAPANCDEAEVKCLVDPPVCAPGTAPIVAGACYSGGCMPVTECTAVTECADCVGDDVTCVQHSAMQSTRHCVDIASPCSEADCGCLGPSVCTDPYTACSETDTGLNCACPVCAN
;
A
#
# COMPACT_ATOMS: atom_id res chain seq x y z
N MET A 1 4.20 6.26 12.03
CA MET A 1 4.21 7.03 10.77
C MET A 1 5.43 7.91 10.79
N SER A 2 6.18 7.91 9.71
CA SER A 2 7.25 8.86 9.45
C SER A 2 6.68 10.01 8.65
N ASP A 3 6.86 11.22 9.16
CA ASP A 3 6.34 12.44 8.55
C ASP A 3 7.41 13.52 8.66
N ASN A 4 8.28 13.56 7.66
CA ASN A 4 9.37 14.51 7.57
C ASN A 4 9.43 15.13 6.16
N CYS A 5 10.50 15.86 5.85
CA CYS A 5 10.62 16.54 4.56
C CYS A 5 10.90 15.59 3.39
N CYS A 6 11.35 14.38 3.67
CA CYS A 6 11.81 13.42 2.67
C CYS A 6 10.78 12.32 2.39
N GLU A 7 9.94 11.97 3.37
CA GLU A 7 8.97 10.89 3.23
C GLU A 7 7.68 11.10 4.02
N CYS A 8 6.61 10.54 3.46
CA CYS A 8 5.38 10.22 4.18
C CYS A 8 5.18 8.71 4.10
N ALA A 9 5.51 8.01 5.19
CA ALA A 9 5.59 6.55 5.18
C ALA A 9 5.03 5.90 6.46
N GLY A 10 4.42 4.73 6.31
CA GLY A 10 4.10 3.85 7.41
C GLY A 10 5.37 3.20 7.96
N ARG A 11 5.49 3.12 9.28
CA ARG A 11 6.63 2.46 9.94
C ARG A 11 6.16 1.65 11.14
N PRO A 12 6.68 0.43 11.36
CA PRO A 12 6.49 -0.32 12.59
C PRO A 12 6.96 0.47 13.81
N VAL A 13 6.39 0.15 14.97
CA VAL A 13 6.80 0.75 16.24
C VAL A 13 8.28 0.43 16.49
N GLY A 14 9.06 1.47 16.78
CA GLY A 14 10.49 1.36 17.05
C GLY A 14 11.39 1.36 15.80
N GLN A 15 10.83 1.32 14.59
CA GLN A 15 11.63 1.55 13.38
C GLN A 15 11.92 3.05 13.26
N GLN A 16 13.21 3.39 13.18
CA GLN A 16 13.64 4.77 13.02
C GLN A 16 13.37 5.23 11.59
N ALA A 17 12.89 6.47 11.44
CA ALA A 17 12.83 7.12 10.14
C ALA A 17 14.26 7.32 9.59
N PRO A 18 14.46 7.18 8.26
CA PRO A 18 15.70 7.56 7.62
C PRO A 18 16.03 9.01 7.96
N GLN A 19 17.33 9.29 8.06
CA GLN A 19 17.79 10.64 8.25
C GLN A 19 17.39 11.49 7.05
N CYS A 20 16.72 12.61 7.33
CA CYS A 20 16.30 13.57 6.34
C CYS A 20 17.04 14.87 6.61
N ASP A 21 18.04 15.17 5.78
CA ASP A 21 18.85 16.38 5.92
C ASP A 21 18.17 17.62 5.32
N ASP A 22 17.04 17.42 4.64
CA ASP A 22 16.27 18.49 4.01
C ASP A 22 15.43 19.27 5.01
N ILE A 23 15.40 20.59 4.82
CA ILE A 23 14.53 21.51 5.55
C ILE A 23 13.41 21.93 4.61
N CYS A 24 12.18 21.65 5.01
CA CYS A 24 10.96 21.99 4.28
C CYS A 24 10.05 22.89 5.12
N LEU A 25 9.26 23.73 4.45
CA LEU A 25 8.24 24.55 5.10
C LEU A 25 7.02 23.72 5.54
N VAL A 26 6.74 22.65 4.79
CA VAL A 26 5.63 21.72 4.99
C VAL A 26 6.18 20.31 4.80
N ASN A 27 5.89 19.41 5.73
CA ASN A 27 6.31 18.01 5.65
C ASN A 27 5.57 17.25 4.53
N GLN A 28 6.06 16.07 4.17
CA GLN A 28 5.52 15.32 3.03
C GLN A 28 4.10 14.80 3.26
N CYS A 29 3.72 14.38 4.48
CA CYS A 29 2.34 13.93 4.67
C CYS A 29 1.36 15.10 4.51
N THR A 30 1.70 16.28 5.02
CA THR A 30 0.84 17.46 4.87
C THR A 30 0.77 17.92 3.42
N SER A 31 1.88 17.88 2.65
CA SER A 31 1.87 18.26 1.23
C SER A 31 1.01 17.32 0.38
N LEU A 32 0.95 16.04 0.74
CA LEU A 32 0.13 15.01 0.09
C LEU A 32 -1.31 14.94 0.62
N ALA A 33 -1.66 15.78 1.60
CA ALA A 33 -2.91 15.75 2.34
C ALA A 33 -3.22 14.40 3.02
N VAL A 34 -2.16 13.65 3.38
CA VAL A 34 -2.28 12.38 4.12
C VAL A 34 -2.44 12.71 5.61
N THR A 35 -3.55 12.26 6.19
CA THR A 35 -3.88 12.54 7.59
C THR A 35 -4.18 11.25 8.35
N GLY A 36 -3.86 11.25 9.66
CA GLY A 36 -4.11 10.12 10.54
C GLY A 36 -2.83 9.38 10.95
N SER A 37 -2.99 8.14 11.40
CA SER A 37 -1.90 7.28 11.84
C SER A 37 -1.65 6.15 10.84
N ALA A 38 -0.41 5.67 10.79
CA ALA A 38 -0.06 4.51 9.97
C ALA A 38 -0.98 3.32 10.27
N LYS A 39 -1.28 2.53 9.24
CA LYS A 39 -2.14 1.35 9.33
C LYS A 39 -1.34 0.09 9.05
N CYS A 40 -1.69 -1.01 9.70
CA CYS A 40 -1.18 -2.33 9.31
C CYS A 40 -2.08 -2.89 8.22
N VAL A 41 -1.53 -3.09 7.03
CA VAL A 41 -2.24 -3.60 5.86
C VAL A 41 -1.34 -4.63 5.18
N ALA A 42 -1.87 -5.83 4.94
CA ALA A 42 -1.14 -6.94 4.32
C ALA A 42 0.25 -7.18 4.95
N GLY A 43 0.32 -7.24 6.29
CA GLY A 43 1.57 -7.54 7.01
C GLY A 43 2.55 -6.38 7.21
N ARG A 44 2.30 -5.22 6.58
CA ARG A 44 3.19 -4.05 6.64
C ARG A 44 2.51 -2.83 7.23
N CYS A 45 3.30 -1.90 7.75
CA CYS A 45 2.80 -0.58 8.15
C CYS A 45 2.86 0.36 6.95
N VAL A 46 1.75 1.03 6.65
CA VAL A 46 1.65 2.01 5.56
C VAL A 46 1.07 3.34 6.00
N ALA A 47 1.33 4.37 5.20
CA ALA A 47 0.62 5.63 5.31
C ALA A 47 -0.90 5.42 5.18
N PRO A 48 -1.75 6.20 5.87
CA PRO A 48 -3.20 6.09 5.79
C PRO A 48 -3.76 6.72 4.48
N ALA A 49 -3.16 6.37 3.33
CA ALA A 49 -3.51 6.90 2.02
C ALA A 49 -4.07 5.79 1.13
N ASN A 50 -5.25 6.00 0.53
CA ASN A 50 -5.80 5.08 -0.45
C ASN A 50 -5.33 5.47 -1.85
N CYS A 51 -5.08 4.49 -2.72
CA CYS A 51 -4.73 4.69 -4.12
C CYS A 51 -5.63 3.85 -5.06
N ASP A 52 -6.75 3.32 -4.53
CA ASP A 52 -7.77 2.62 -5.32
C ASP A 52 -8.66 3.62 -6.06
N GLU A 53 -8.40 3.79 -7.35
CA GLU A 53 -9.14 4.69 -8.23
C GLU A 53 -10.61 4.27 -8.39
N ALA A 54 -10.96 3.01 -8.10
CA ALA A 54 -12.36 2.57 -8.11
C ALA A 54 -13.21 3.27 -7.04
N GLU A 55 -12.59 3.86 -6.01
CA GLU A 55 -13.27 4.65 -4.98
C GLU A 55 -13.52 6.10 -5.41
N VAL A 56 -12.88 6.59 -6.48
CA VAL A 56 -13.05 7.97 -6.97
C VAL A 56 -14.44 8.14 -7.58
N LYS A 57 -15.15 9.19 -7.19
CA LYS A 57 -16.49 9.53 -7.68
C LYS A 57 -16.61 10.93 -8.26
N CYS A 58 -15.63 11.81 -8.04
CA CYS A 58 -15.66 13.15 -8.61
C CYS A 58 -15.04 13.20 -10.01
N LEU A 59 -15.39 14.25 -10.75
CA LEU A 59 -15.03 14.43 -12.16
C LEU A 59 -13.72 15.23 -12.31
N VAL A 60 -12.71 14.89 -11.50
CA VAL A 60 -11.38 15.48 -11.56
C VAL A 60 -10.44 14.46 -12.18
N ASP A 61 -9.65 14.88 -13.15
CA ASP A 61 -8.66 14.01 -13.80
C ASP A 61 -7.61 13.52 -12.79
N PRO A 62 -7.16 12.26 -12.88
CA PRO A 62 -6.06 11.76 -12.05
C PRO A 62 -4.78 12.55 -12.30
N PRO A 63 -3.96 12.82 -11.25
CA PRO A 63 -2.63 13.34 -11.46
C PRO A 63 -1.77 12.30 -12.20
N VAL A 64 -0.83 12.78 -13.03
CA VAL A 64 0.11 11.90 -13.73
C VAL A 64 1.20 11.47 -12.76
N CYS A 65 1.25 10.18 -12.45
CA CYS A 65 2.22 9.60 -11.52
C CYS A 65 3.37 8.89 -12.25
N ALA A 66 4.56 8.90 -11.64
CA ALA A 66 5.71 8.17 -12.15
C ALA A 66 5.51 6.65 -11.97
N PRO A 67 6.21 5.79 -12.73
CA PRO A 67 6.18 4.35 -12.51
C PRO A 67 6.49 3.97 -11.06
N GLY A 68 5.73 3.03 -10.50
CA GLY A 68 5.84 2.62 -9.09
C GLY A 68 5.14 3.57 -8.09
N THR A 69 4.45 4.60 -8.59
CA THR A 69 3.63 5.51 -7.78
C THR A 69 2.20 5.59 -8.31
N ALA A 70 1.24 5.81 -7.42
CA ALA A 70 -0.18 5.91 -7.75
C ALA A 70 -0.78 7.21 -7.20
N PRO A 71 -1.86 7.72 -7.82
CA PRO A 71 -2.55 8.91 -7.35
C PRO A 71 -3.24 8.64 -6.02
N ILE A 72 -3.14 9.60 -5.10
CA ILE A 72 -3.76 9.48 -3.78
C ILE A 72 -5.24 9.85 -3.87
N VAL A 73 -6.10 8.97 -3.33
CA VAL A 73 -7.54 9.16 -3.18
C VAL A 73 -7.84 9.64 -1.76
N ALA A 74 -8.43 10.83 -1.66
CA ALA A 74 -8.90 11.45 -0.43
C ALA A 74 -10.42 11.67 -0.50
N GLY A 75 -11.16 10.88 0.29
CA GLY A 75 -12.62 10.88 0.25
C GLY A 75 -13.12 10.30 -1.08
N ALA A 76 -13.75 11.13 -1.92
CA ALA A 76 -14.30 10.71 -3.21
C ALA A 76 -13.52 11.28 -4.42
N CYS A 77 -12.33 11.86 -4.17
CA CYS A 77 -11.54 12.59 -5.16
C CYS A 77 -10.05 12.29 -5.02
N TYR A 78 -9.29 12.65 -6.05
CA TYR A 78 -7.83 12.74 -5.95
C TYR A 78 -7.40 13.89 -5.04
N SER A 79 -6.36 13.69 -4.22
CA SER A 79 -5.76 14.77 -3.42
C SER A 79 -4.80 15.65 -4.23
N GLY A 80 -4.45 15.22 -5.46
CA GLY A 80 -3.53 15.91 -6.37
C GLY A 80 -2.07 15.49 -6.23
N GLY A 81 -1.75 14.56 -5.32
CA GLY A 81 -0.41 13.99 -5.14
C GLY A 81 -0.31 12.53 -5.61
N CYS A 82 0.92 12.07 -5.75
CA CYS A 82 1.28 10.67 -6.01
C CYS A 82 2.07 10.11 -4.83
N MET A 83 1.94 8.82 -4.57
CA MET A 83 2.60 8.10 -3.49
C MET A 83 3.14 6.76 -4.00
N PRO A 84 4.27 6.24 -3.45
CA PRO A 84 4.69 4.87 -3.74
C PRO A 84 3.56 3.86 -3.52
N VAL A 85 3.34 2.96 -4.47
CA VAL A 85 2.24 1.98 -4.39
C VAL A 85 2.34 1.07 -3.16
N THR A 86 3.55 0.90 -2.62
CA THR A 86 3.83 0.14 -1.41
C THR A 86 3.42 0.85 -0.12
N GLU A 87 3.20 2.17 -0.17
CA GLU A 87 2.68 2.99 0.93
C GLU A 87 1.16 3.21 0.85
N CYS A 88 0.52 2.73 -0.22
CA CYS A 88 -0.93 2.78 -0.36
C CYS A 88 -1.61 1.70 0.52
N THR A 89 -2.76 2.05 1.10
CA THR A 89 -3.61 1.10 1.83
C THR A 89 -4.38 0.16 0.90
N ALA A 90 -4.54 0.52 -0.37
CA ALA A 90 -5.05 -0.32 -1.43
C ALA A 90 -4.68 0.31 -2.78
N VAL A 91 -4.64 -0.50 -3.83
CA VAL A 91 -4.49 -0.10 -5.23
C VAL A 91 -5.62 -0.68 -6.08
N THR A 92 -5.84 -0.08 -7.24
CA THR A 92 -6.91 -0.49 -8.16
C THR A 92 -6.64 -1.87 -8.73
N GLU A 93 -5.45 -2.09 -9.29
CA GLU A 93 -5.09 -3.31 -10.00
C GLU A 93 -3.70 -3.82 -9.61
N CYS A 94 -3.47 -5.14 -9.74
CA CYS A 94 -2.15 -5.70 -9.47
C CYS A 94 -1.08 -5.23 -10.46
N ALA A 95 -1.49 -4.75 -11.64
CA ALA A 95 -0.59 -4.14 -12.62
C ALA A 95 0.06 -2.84 -12.11
N ASP A 96 -0.52 -2.22 -11.08
CA ASP A 96 0.02 -1.01 -10.45
C ASP A 96 1.25 -1.32 -9.58
N CYS A 97 1.43 -2.59 -9.18
CA CYS A 97 2.54 -3.06 -8.36
C CYS A 97 3.83 -3.20 -9.17
N VAL A 98 4.38 -2.08 -9.61
CA VAL A 98 5.59 -2.00 -10.43
C VAL A 98 6.84 -1.90 -9.56
N GLY A 99 7.80 -2.81 -9.76
CA GLY A 99 9.12 -2.81 -9.12
C GLY A 99 9.74 -4.21 -9.13
N ASP A 100 11.07 -4.32 -9.12
CA ASP A 100 11.76 -5.62 -9.18
C ASP A 100 11.49 -6.50 -7.95
N ASP A 101 11.31 -5.87 -6.78
CA ASP A 101 11.04 -6.53 -5.50
C ASP A 101 9.64 -6.19 -4.97
N VAL A 102 8.65 -5.96 -5.84
CA VAL A 102 7.28 -5.64 -5.43
C VAL A 102 6.33 -6.71 -5.95
N THR A 103 5.41 -7.17 -5.10
CA THR A 103 4.39 -8.15 -5.46
C THR A 103 2.99 -7.65 -5.11
N CYS A 104 1.98 -8.14 -5.85
CA CYS A 104 0.59 -7.89 -5.50
C CYS A 104 0.11 -8.93 -4.48
N VAL A 105 -0.49 -8.44 -3.40
CA VAL A 105 -1.25 -9.24 -2.44
C VAL A 105 -2.72 -8.88 -2.57
N GLN A 106 -3.53 -9.83 -3.02
CA GLN A 106 -4.97 -9.70 -3.08
C GLN A 106 -5.60 -10.27 -1.83
N HIS A 107 -6.35 -9.46 -1.09
CA HIS A 107 -7.22 -9.90 -0.01
C HIS A 107 -8.61 -10.18 -0.57
N SER A 108 -8.96 -11.46 -0.71
CA SER A 108 -10.21 -11.90 -1.32
C SER A 108 -11.29 -12.21 -0.28
N ALA A 109 -12.38 -11.43 -0.33
CA ALA A 109 -13.65 -11.65 0.37
C ALA A 109 -14.82 -11.31 -0.56
N MET A 110 -15.97 -10.87 -0.03
CA MET A 110 -17.11 -10.40 -0.85
C MET A 110 -16.71 -9.25 -1.80
N GLN A 111 -15.80 -8.39 -1.36
CA GLN A 111 -15.07 -7.45 -2.20
C GLN A 111 -13.59 -7.74 -2.02
N SER A 112 -12.85 -7.77 -3.14
CA SER A 112 -11.41 -7.99 -3.11
C SER A 112 -10.70 -6.65 -3.03
N THR A 113 -9.67 -6.57 -2.19
CA THR A 113 -8.75 -5.42 -2.15
C THR A 113 -7.36 -5.88 -2.57
N ARG A 114 -6.59 -4.99 -3.19
CA ARG A 114 -5.25 -5.30 -3.71
C ARG A 114 -4.25 -4.38 -3.05
N HIS A 115 -3.09 -4.94 -2.74
CA HIS A 115 -2.03 -4.27 -1.99
C HIS A 115 -0.71 -4.54 -2.68
N CYS A 116 0.12 -3.53 -2.89
CA CYS A 116 1.50 -3.72 -3.32
C CYS A 116 2.39 -3.86 -2.09
N VAL A 117 3.19 -4.92 -2.05
CA VAL A 117 4.05 -5.26 -0.90
C VAL A 117 5.46 -5.53 -1.41
N ASP A 118 6.46 -5.01 -0.70
CA ASP A 118 7.86 -5.32 -0.96
C ASP A 118 8.15 -6.78 -0.60
N ILE A 119 8.83 -7.49 -1.49
CA ILE A 119 9.42 -8.80 -1.26
C ILE A 119 10.69 -8.57 -0.42
N ALA A 120 10.52 -8.45 0.89
CA ALA A 120 11.62 -8.20 1.79
C ALA A 120 12.40 -9.48 2.14
N SER A 121 13.71 -9.35 2.34
CA SER A 121 14.55 -10.40 2.92
C SER A 121 13.93 -10.94 4.23
N PRO A 122 13.89 -12.26 4.43
CA PRO A 122 14.68 -13.29 3.75
C PRO A 122 14.03 -13.91 2.50
N CYS A 123 12.87 -13.42 2.07
CA CYS A 123 12.20 -13.97 0.89
C CYS A 123 12.91 -13.53 -0.38
N SER A 124 13.16 -14.47 -1.29
CA SER A 124 13.63 -14.18 -2.64
C SER A 124 12.48 -14.06 -3.64
N GLU A 125 11.31 -14.61 -3.30
CA GLU A 125 10.13 -14.64 -4.15
C GLU A 125 8.86 -14.45 -3.30
N ALA A 126 7.77 -14.05 -3.95
CA ALA A 126 6.47 -13.85 -3.34
C ALA A 126 5.69 -15.17 -3.27
N ASP A 127 6.15 -16.11 -2.46
CA ASP A 127 5.51 -17.42 -2.28
C ASP A 127 4.74 -17.53 -0.95
N CYS A 128 3.80 -18.49 -0.89
CA CYS A 128 2.98 -18.69 0.31
C CYS A 128 3.76 -19.28 1.50
N GLY A 129 4.93 -19.87 1.27
CA GLY A 129 5.78 -20.44 2.33
C GLY A 129 6.60 -19.38 3.06
N CYS A 130 7.06 -18.36 2.35
CA CYS A 130 7.93 -17.31 2.86
C CYS A 130 7.16 -16.03 3.18
N LEU A 131 6.50 -15.44 2.17
CA LEU A 131 5.82 -14.16 2.33
C LEU A 131 4.41 -14.32 2.91
N GLY A 132 3.73 -15.41 2.54
CA GLY A 132 2.36 -15.75 2.99
C GLY A 132 2.08 -15.55 4.49
N PRO A 133 2.91 -16.08 5.42
CA PRO A 133 2.68 -15.92 6.86
C PRO A 133 2.68 -14.47 7.35
N SER A 134 3.31 -13.56 6.61
CA SER A 134 3.36 -12.13 6.94
C SER A 134 2.22 -11.34 6.32
N VAL A 135 1.80 -11.66 5.09
CA VAL A 135 0.83 -10.85 4.32
C VAL A 135 -0.60 -11.39 4.33
N CYS A 136 -0.75 -12.70 4.52
CA CYS A 136 -2.04 -13.39 4.66
C CYS A 136 -2.37 -13.61 6.14
N THR A 137 -2.61 -12.51 6.85
CA THR A 137 -2.98 -12.51 8.28
C THR A 137 -4.50 -12.45 8.46
N ASP A 138 -4.97 -12.67 9.69
CA ASP A 138 -6.39 -12.56 10.02
C ASP A 138 -7.04 -11.27 9.46
N PRO A 139 -8.22 -11.35 8.83
CA PRO A 139 -9.05 -12.55 8.63
C PRO A 139 -8.71 -13.37 7.35
N TYR A 140 -7.70 -12.96 6.57
CA TYR A 140 -7.34 -13.53 5.27
C TYR A 140 -6.22 -14.58 5.39
N THR A 141 -6.50 -15.69 6.07
CA THR A 141 -5.47 -16.68 6.45
C THR A 141 -5.18 -17.75 5.39
N ALA A 142 -6.01 -17.87 4.34
CA ALA A 142 -5.81 -18.88 3.30
C ALA A 142 -4.97 -18.31 2.15
N CYS A 143 -3.71 -18.71 2.04
CA CYS A 143 -2.80 -18.25 0.99
C CYS A 143 -2.84 -19.16 -0.25
N SER A 144 -2.83 -18.55 -1.44
CA SER A 144 -2.63 -19.19 -2.73
C SER A 144 -1.76 -18.32 -3.63
N GLU A 145 -0.89 -18.91 -4.43
CA GLU A 145 -0.04 -18.21 -5.40
C GLU A 145 -0.82 -17.97 -6.70
N THR A 146 -0.55 -16.83 -7.35
CA THR A 146 -1.11 -16.44 -8.65
C THR A 146 -0.01 -15.89 -9.56
N ASP A 147 -0.31 -15.72 -10.84
CA ASP A 147 0.63 -15.12 -11.81
C ASP A 147 1.05 -13.69 -11.45
N THR A 148 0.28 -13.00 -10.59
CA THR A 148 0.52 -11.61 -10.19
C THR A 148 1.00 -11.47 -8.75
N GLY A 149 1.17 -12.57 -8.00
CA GLY A 149 1.62 -12.56 -6.61
C GLY A 149 0.82 -13.52 -5.72
N LEU A 150 0.28 -13.01 -4.62
CA LEU A 150 -0.42 -13.82 -3.62
C LEU A 150 -1.89 -13.45 -3.53
N ASN A 151 -2.74 -14.46 -3.36
CA ASN A 151 -4.14 -14.32 -3.03
C ASN A 151 -4.40 -14.88 -1.63
N CYS A 152 -4.71 -13.99 -0.69
CA CYS A 152 -5.12 -14.28 0.66
C CYS A 152 -6.65 -14.28 0.75
N ALA A 153 -7.27 -15.45 0.83
CA ALA A 153 -8.71 -15.59 0.97
C ALA A 153 -9.11 -15.57 2.46
N CYS A 154 -10.30 -15.04 2.74
CA CYS A 154 -10.93 -15.14 4.05
C CYS A 154 -11.95 -16.30 4.07
N PRO A 155 -11.64 -17.46 4.68
CA PRO A 155 -12.53 -18.63 4.66
C PRO A 155 -13.88 -18.37 5.35
N VAL A 156 -13.92 -17.44 6.31
CA VAL A 156 -15.10 -17.12 7.11
C VAL A 156 -15.91 -15.95 6.56
N CYS A 157 -15.39 -15.19 5.58
CA CYS A 157 -16.04 -14.01 5.01
C CYS A 157 -16.92 -14.34 3.79
N ALA A 158 -17.02 -15.62 3.40
CA ALA A 158 -17.79 -16.08 2.26
C ALA A 158 -19.28 -16.39 2.58
N ASN A 159 -19.72 -16.13 3.81
CA ASN A 159 -21.09 -16.35 4.30
C ASN A 159 -21.80 -15.03 4.59
#